data_AF-A0A8H5MBP2-F1
#
_entry.id   AF-A0A8H5MBP2-F1
#
_cell.length_a   1.000
_cell.length_b   1.000
_cell.length_c   1.000
_cell.angle_alpha   90.00
_cell.angle_beta   90.00
_cell.angle_gamma   90.00
#
_symmetry.space_group_name_H-M   'P 1'
#
loop_
_entity.id
_entity.type
_entity.pdbx_description
1 polymer ?
#
loop_
_entity_poly.entity_id
_entity_poly.type
_entity_poly.pdbx_seq_one_letter_code
_entity_poly.pdbx_strand_id
1 'polypeptide(L)'
;MKLSALSLYFLVLAATFVNAQYFSAGWEPGQPAPKAEETPSNPASIPKKESPPERLTPSKIAGFFDLTNLLSSPPAVSLFARLGINITERLEGAVERAKIWDDRVPLITDHNFKDLIVNEPLTQQEEQDRTWVIVISVTAGRQDGISKYVDQMFDAAFNETVIAGDLPNVRWGRIDYFNVTGITTKWAIWNAPFLVILRNRGQTLRFYRPHQMRLKESAMRSFLEHEDWKVTPPWSSIYAPGGDREYIMDFLAVVLTKIYDTAILVPRWLLFVISGSIASFLINFLHKPAAARPAQAQRPQQQQQQQSDPGKATPAPSTQVESSATASPSKPPVTKRKKAKGKH
;
A
#
# COMPACT_ATOMS: atom_id res chain seq x y z
N MET A 1 -37.85 -2.32 10.86
CA MET A 1 -37.48 -2.26 9.43
C MET A 1 -36.66 -1.02 9.01
N LYS A 2 -36.21 -0.14 9.93
CA LYS A 2 -35.43 1.07 9.57
C LYS A 2 -33.90 0.89 9.56
N LEU A 3 -33.39 -0.23 10.09
CA LEU A 3 -31.94 -0.55 10.09
C LEU A 3 -31.42 -1.02 8.72
N SER A 4 -32.29 -1.54 7.85
CA SER A 4 -31.91 -2.02 6.51
C SER A 4 -31.64 -0.90 5.51
N ALA A 5 -32.15 0.31 5.73
CA ALA A 5 -31.94 1.44 4.84
C ALA A 5 -30.58 2.11 5.10
N LEU A 6 -30.11 2.08 6.35
CA LEU A 6 -28.83 2.67 6.77
C LEU A 6 -27.63 1.82 6.30
N SER A 7 -27.77 0.49 6.30
CA SER A 7 -26.75 -0.42 5.76
C SER A 7 -26.60 -0.30 4.24
N LEU A 8 -27.70 -0.04 3.51
CA LEU A 8 -27.65 0.17 2.07
C LEU A 8 -26.96 1.48 1.69
N TYR A 9 -27.14 2.54 2.48
CA TYR A 9 -26.50 3.83 2.24
C TYR A 9 -24.97 3.78 2.45
N PHE A 10 -24.50 3.00 3.43
CA PHE A 10 -23.06 2.81 3.68
C PHE A 10 -22.38 2.01 2.56
N LEU A 11 -23.09 1.07 1.94
CA LEU A 11 -22.58 0.23 0.85
C LEU A 11 -22.46 1.01 -0.47
N VAL A 12 -23.34 1.99 -0.71
CA VAL A 12 -23.28 2.85 -1.91
C VAL A 12 -22.16 3.90 -1.82
N LEU A 13 -21.86 4.43 -0.62
CA LEU A 13 -20.74 5.37 -0.45
C LEU A 13 -19.35 4.71 -0.63
N ALA A 14 -19.21 3.43 -0.32
CA ALA A 14 -17.95 2.70 -0.50
C ALA A 14 -17.64 2.38 -1.97
N ALA A 15 -18.67 2.29 -2.83
CA ALA A 15 -18.50 1.92 -4.24
C ALA A 15 -18.05 3.10 -5.14
N THR A 16 -18.21 4.35 -4.69
CA THR A 16 -17.89 5.54 -5.52
C THR A 16 -16.42 5.97 -5.47
N PHE A 17 -15.58 5.36 -4.63
CA PHE A 17 -14.16 5.73 -4.46
C PHE A 17 -13.14 4.77 -5.08
N VAL A 18 -13.58 3.70 -5.76
CA VAL A 18 -12.67 2.76 -6.43
C VAL A 18 -12.65 3.00 -7.94
N ASN A 19 -11.97 4.08 -8.36
CA ASN A 19 -11.42 4.17 -9.72
C ASN A 19 -9.98 3.64 -9.69
N ALA A 20 -9.84 2.33 -9.53
CA ALA A 20 -8.56 1.66 -9.71
C ALA A 20 -8.33 1.45 -11.22
N GLN A 21 -7.74 2.43 -11.89
CA GLN A 21 -7.17 2.22 -13.24
C GLN A 21 -5.86 1.43 -13.11
N TYR A 22 -5.98 0.13 -12.85
CA TYR A 22 -4.89 -0.83 -13.08
C TYR A 22 -5.12 -1.52 -14.42
N PHE A 23 -4.71 -0.85 -15.48
CA PHE A 23 -4.35 -1.53 -16.72
C PHE A 23 -2.84 -1.36 -16.90
N SER A 24 -2.06 -2.34 -16.44
CA SER A 24 -0.85 -2.66 -17.20
C SER A 24 -1.33 -3.20 -18.54
N ALA A 25 -0.85 -2.65 -19.65
CA ALA A 25 -1.09 -3.22 -20.97
C ALA A 25 -0.85 -4.74 -20.89
N GLY A 26 -1.90 -5.52 -21.17
CA GLY A 26 -1.82 -6.98 -21.09
C GLY A 26 -0.69 -7.50 -21.97
N TRP A 27 -0.21 -8.70 -21.66
CA TRP A 27 0.81 -9.37 -22.48
C TRP A 27 0.35 -9.45 -23.94
N GLU A 28 1.14 -8.87 -24.84
CA GLU A 28 0.90 -8.93 -26.29
C GLU A 28 1.65 -10.12 -26.89
N PRO A 29 1.01 -10.90 -27.78
CA PRO A 29 1.67 -12.01 -28.47
C PRO A 29 2.89 -11.52 -29.27
N GLY A 30 4.10 -11.92 -28.85
CA GLY A 30 5.36 -11.52 -29.48
C GLY A 30 6.36 -10.84 -28.53
N GLN A 31 6.00 -10.56 -27.28
CA GLN A 31 6.98 -10.08 -26.31
C GLN A 31 7.93 -11.20 -25.86
N PRO A 32 9.26 -10.94 -25.82
CA PRO A 32 10.22 -11.92 -25.33
C PRO A 32 9.99 -12.19 -23.84
N ALA A 33 10.03 -13.47 -23.45
CA ALA A 33 9.85 -13.88 -22.07
C ALA A 33 10.88 -13.17 -21.16
N PRO A 34 10.47 -12.68 -19.97
CA PRO A 34 11.42 -12.14 -19.00
C PRO A 34 12.47 -13.19 -18.67
N LYS A 35 13.75 -12.84 -18.89
CA LYS A 35 14.89 -13.70 -18.63
C LYS A 35 15.01 -13.89 -17.12
N ALA A 36 14.81 -15.11 -16.63
CA ALA A 36 15.02 -15.44 -15.23
C ALA A 36 16.50 -15.20 -14.88
N GLU A 37 16.76 -14.31 -13.93
CA GLU A 37 18.07 -14.22 -13.28
C GLU A 37 18.28 -15.48 -12.44
N GLU A 38 19.39 -16.17 -12.68
CA GLU A 38 19.80 -17.38 -12.01
C GLU A 38 20.21 -17.07 -10.57
N THR A 39 19.44 -17.56 -9.60
CA THR A 39 19.83 -17.60 -8.19
C THR A 39 20.81 -18.77 -7.97
N PRO A 40 21.92 -18.59 -7.24
CA PRO A 40 22.90 -19.65 -7.01
C PRO A 40 22.33 -20.80 -6.15
N SER A 41 22.74 -22.01 -6.52
CA SER A 41 22.37 -23.30 -5.96
C SER A 41 22.90 -23.51 -4.53
N ASN A 42 22.05 -24.06 -3.66
CA ASN A 42 22.43 -24.63 -2.36
C ASN A 42 22.16 -26.15 -2.38
N PRO A 43 22.90 -26.97 -1.59
CA PRO A 43 23.17 -28.36 -1.94
C PRO A 43 22.08 -29.37 -1.56
N ALA A 44 22.12 -30.46 -2.32
CA ALA A 44 21.34 -31.70 -2.30
C ALA A 44 20.71 -32.12 -0.95
N SER A 45 19.38 -32.34 -0.99
CA SER A 45 18.62 -33.09 0.00
C SER A 45 18.25 -34.46 -0.55
N ILE A 46 18.49 -35.50 0.25
CA ILE A 46 18.30 -36.93 -0.04
C ILE A 46 16.81 -37.26 -0.24
N PRO A 47 16.42 -38.14 -1.19
CA PRO A 47 15.00 -38.47 -1.42
C PRO A 47 14.44 -39.36 -0.30
N LYS A 48 13.42 -38.87 0.40
CA LYS A 48 12.61 -39.65 1.35
C LYS A 48 11.37 -40.17 0.64
N LYS A 49 11.17 -41.49 0.72
CA LYS A 49 10.08 -42.29 0.13
C LYS A 49 8.70 -41.69 0.42
N GLU A 50 7.96 -41.41 -0.66
CA GLU A 50 6.62 -40.82 -0.67
C GLU A 50 5.56 -41.90 -0.40
N SER A 51 4.68 -41.67 0.59
CA SER A 51 3.48 -42.48 0.84
C SER A 51 2.30 -41.90 0.05
N PRO A 52 1.29 -42.71 -0.36
CA PRO A 52 0.19 -42.24 -1.20
C PRO A 52 -0.67 -41.16 -0.50
N PRO A 53 -1.28 -40.21 -1.24
CA PRO A 53 -2.07 -39.13 -0.66
C PRO A 53 -3.37 -39.65 -0.04
N GLU A 54 -3.53 -39.41 1.26
CA GLU A 54 -4.75 -39.73 2.00
C GLU A 54 -5.85 -38.70 1.64
N ARG A 55 -7.03 -39.18 1.20
CA ARG A 55 -8.15 -38.31 0.83
C ARG A 55 -8.76 -37.64 2.07
N LEU A 56 -8.95 -36.33 2.00
CA LEU A 56 -9.56 -35.52 3.05
C LEU A 56 -11.07 -35.79 3.12
N THR A 57 -11.56 -36.23 4.28
CA THR A 57 -12.99 -36.39 4.57
C THR A 57 -13.52 -35.20 5.38
N PRO A 58 -14.82 -34.83 5.24
CA PRO A 58 -15.43 -33.69 5.94
C PRO A 58 -15.33 -33.76 7.47
N SER A 59 -15.23 -34.96 8.05
CA SER A 59 -15.06 -35.18 9.49
C SER A 59 -13.69 -34.75 10.01
N LYS A 60 -12.64 -34.72 9.17
CA LYS A 60 -11.33 -34.20 9.56
C LYS A 60 -11.30 -32.66 9.59
N ILE A 61 -12.19 -31.99 8.85
CA ILE A 61 -12.31 -30.51 8.82
C ILE A 61 -12.90 -29.96 10.13
N ALA A 62 -13.83 -30.70 10.75
CA ALA A 62 -14.45 -30.30 12.02
C ALA A 62 -13.47 -30.31 13.21
N GLY A 63 -12.41 -31.14 13.16
CA GLY A 63 -11.37 -31.20 14.19
C GLY A 63 -10.40 -30.01 14.20
N PHE A 64 -10.42 -29.14 13.18
CA PHE A 64 -9.56 -27.94 13.11
C PHE A 64 -10.12 -26.72 13.87
N PHE A 65 -11.35 -26.80 14.38
CA PHE A 65 -11.97 -25.71 15.16
C PHE A 65 -11.67 -25.79 16.68
N ASP A 66 -10.92 -26.80 17.12
CA ASP A 66 -10.49 -26.92 18.52
C ASP A 66 -9.15 -26.20 18.75
N LEU A 67 -9.26 -24.88 18.96
CA LEU A 67 -8.15 -23.92 19.09
C LEU A 67 -7.18 -24.22 20.24
N THR A 68 -7.58 -25.01 21.23
CA THR A 68 -6.79 -25.30 22.44
C THR A 68 -5.73 -26.39 22.26
N ASN A 69 -5.92 -27.32 21.31
CA ASN A 69 -4.94 -28.38 21.00
C ASN A 69 -4.04 -28.07 19.79
N LEU A 70 -4.39 -27.02 19.02
CA LEU A 70 -3.75 -26.70 17.74
C LEU A 70 -2.51 -25.80 17.89
N LEU A 71 -2.34 -25.11 19.02
CA LEU A 71 -1.27 -24.13 19.23
C LEU A 71 0.06 -24.71 19.73
N SER A 72 0.11 -25.98 20.14
CA SER A 72 1.26 -26.58 20.84
C SER A 72 1.82 -27.85 20.21
N SER A 73 1.30 -28.33 19.07
CA SER A 73 1.82 -29.52 18.41
C SER A 73 2.75 -29.18 17.22
N PRO A 74 3.97 -29.78 17.13
CA PRO A 74 4.90 -29.57 16.01
C PRO A 74 4.33 -29.81 14.59
N PRO A 75 3.38 -30.74 14.36
CA PRO A 75 2.75 -30.93 13.05
C PRO A 75 1.86 -29.74 12.65
N ALA A 76 1.20 -29.09 13.62
CA ALA A 76 0.35 -27.94 13.35
C ALA A 76 1.17 -26.76 12.81
N VAL A 77 2.38 -26.53 13.32
CA VAL A 77 3.30 -25.48 12.80
C VAL A 77 3.61 -25.69 11.31
N SER A 78 3.82 -26.93 10.86
CA SER A 78 4.06 -27.24 9.44
C SER A 78 2.83 -27.10 8.54
N LEU A 79 1.63 -27.38 9.08
CA LEU A 79 0.36 -27.18 8.39
C LEU A 79 -0.01 -25.69 8.34
N PHE A 80 0.28 -24.92 9.39
CA PHE A 80 0.11 -23.48 9.44
C PHE A 80 1.11 -22.74 8.53
N ALA A 81 2.34 -23.22 8.40
CA ALA A 81 3.29 -22.76 7.38
C ALA A 81 2.77 -23.05 5.96
N ARG A 82 2.16 -24.22 5.72
CA ARG A 82 1.49 -24.54 4.44
C ARG A 82 0.19 -23.77 4.21
N LEU A 83 -0.48 -23.34 5.28
CA LEU A 83 -1.66 -22.47 5.26
C LEU A 83 -1.26 -20.98 5.41
N GLY A 84 0.01 -20.61 5.22
CA GLY A 84 0.45 -19.20 5.14
C GLY A 84 0.27 -18.37 6.42
N ILE A 85 0.19 -18.99 7.60
CA ILE A 85 0.23 -18.27 8.88
C ILE A 85 1.69 -18.03 9.26
N ASN A 86 2.28 -16.98 8.69
CA ASN A 86 3.66 -16.56 8.98
C ASN A 86 3.72 -15.77 10.29
N ILE A 87 3.76 -16.47 11.42
CA ILE A 87 4.09 -15.86 12.72
C ILE A 87 5.55 -15.37 12.70
N THR A 88 6.43 -16.08 11.99
CA THR A 88 7.85 -15.72 11.83
C THR A 88 8.04 -14.40 11.08
N GLU A 89 7.27 -14.14 10.02
CA GLU A 89 7.35 -12.87 9.24
C GLU A 89 6.98 -11.64 10.08
N ARG A 90 6.11 -11.79 11.10
CA ARG A 90 5.79 -10.68 12.01
C ARG A 90 6.90 -10.37 12.98
N LEU A 91 7.52 -11.42 13.51
CA LEU A 91 8.64 -11.27 14.43
C LEU A 91 9.87 -10.76 13.69
N GLU A 92 10.17 -11.31 12.52
CA GLU A 92 11.22 -10.83 11.62
C GLU A 92 10.94 -9.39 11.18
N GLY A 93 9.71 -9.04 10.79
CA GLY A 93 9.36 -7.67 10.43
C GLY A 93 9.47 -6.68 11.60
N ALA A 94 9.23 -7.10 12.85
CA ALA A 94 9.49 -6.26 14.03
C ALA A 94 11.00 -6.08 14.29
N VAL A 95 11.79 -7.16 14.16
CA VAL A 95 13.24 -7.15 14.36
C VAL A 95 13.97 -6.37 13.25
N GLU A 96 13.56 -6.53 11.99
CA GLU A 96 14.13 -5.76 10.87
C GLU A 96 13.79 -4.28 10.98
N ARG A 97 12.59 -3.90 11.43
CA ARG A 97 12.25 -2.50 11.69
C ARG A 97 13.10 -1.89 12.79
N ALA A 98 13.35 -2.62 13.88
CA ALA A 98 14.26 -2.20 14.93
C ALA A 98 15.70 -2.01 14.41
N LYS A 99 16.10 -2.73 13.35
CA LYS A 99 17.42 -2.58 12.72
C LYS A 99 17.51 -1.36 11.77
N ILE A 100 16.38 -0.88 11.24
CA ILE A 100 16.38 0.22 10.25
C ILE A 100 16.52 1.58 10.92
N TRP A 101 15.99 1.75 12.13
CA TRP A 101 15.93 3.04 12.81
C TRP A 101 16.81 3.09 14.06
N ASP A 102 17.18 4.31 14.44
CA ASP A 102 17.95 4.58 15.64
C ASP A 102 17.06 4.47 16.90
N ASP A 103 17.44 3.57 17.82
CA ASP A 103 16.74 3.33 19.09
C ASP A 103 16.66 4.57 20.00
N ARG A 104 17.52 5.57 19.81
CA ARG A 104 17.48 6.83 20.57
C ARG A 104 16.28 7.70 20.19
N VAL A 105 15.69 7.46 19.01
CA VAL A 105 14.47 8.14 18.58
C VAL A 105 13.27 7.24 18.81
N PRO A 106 12.35 7.59 19.72
CA PRO A 106 11.21 6.74 20.04
C PRO A 106 10.27 6.55 18.83
N LEU A 107 9.86 5.29 18.62
CA LEU A 107 8.77 4.95 17.73
C LEU A 107 7.43 5.23 18.41
N ILE A 108 6.69 6.18 17.85
CA ILE A 108 5.35 6.57 18.26
C ILE A 108 4.34 5.66 17.56
N THR A 109 3.42 5.13 18.35
CA THR A 109 2.36 4.20 17.96
C THR A 109 1.04 4.63 18.56
N ASP A 110 -0.06 4.07 18.05
CA ASP A 110 -1.41 4.33 18.59
C ASP A 110 -1.52 4.02 20.10
N HIS A 111 -0.69 3.10 20.61
CA HIS A 111 -0.72 2.66 22.01
C HIS A 111 0.09 3.57 22.94
N ASN A 112 1.20 4.14 22.49
CA ASN A 112 2.11 4.92 23.35
C ASN A 112 2.00 6.44 23.15
N PHE A 113 1.32 6.91 22.09
CA PHE A 113 1.21 8.34 21.78
C PHE A 113 0.67 9.16 22.94
N LYS A 114 -0.37 8.65 23.62
CA LYS A 114 -0.97 9.36 24.75
C LYS A 114 0.03 9.53 25.89
N ASP A 115 0.82 8.50 26.19
CA ASP A 115 1.75 8.55 27.31
C ASP A 115 3.02 9.34 26.97
N LEU A 116 3.54 9.20 25.75
CA LEU A 116 4.76 9.88 25.30
C LEU A 116 4.56 11.38 25.07
N ILE A 117 3.41 11.79 24.51
CA ILE A 117 3.21 13.16 24.01
C ILE A 117 2.13 13.89 24.81
N VAL A 118 0.97 13.26 25.02
CA VAL A 118 -0.16 13.95 25.65
C VAL A 118 0.06 14.07 27.15
N ASN A 119 0.51 13.00 27.80
CA ASN A 119 0.71 12.92 29.25
C ASN A 119 2.19 13.11 29.66
N GLU A 120 3.02 13.69 28.78
CA GLU A 120 4.43 13.97 29.10
C GLU A 120 4.50 14.81 30.39
N PRO A 121 5.23 14.39 31.43
CA PRO A 121 5.38 15.17 32.65
C PRO A 121 6.28 16.37 32.35
N LEU A 122 5.69 17.56 32.33
CA LEU A 122 6.36 18.81 31.97
C LEU A 122 6.05 19.88 33.01
N THR A 123 7.04 20.73 33.29
CA THR A 123 6.79 22.01 33.97
C THR A 123 6.06 22.97 33.04
N GLN A 124 5.47 24.04 33.57
CA GLN A 124 4.76 25.03 32.74
C GLN A 124 5.65 25.69 31.68
N GLN A 125 6.92 25.95 32.02
CA GLN A 125 7.88 26.52 31.08
C GLN A 125 8.21 25.52 29.96
N GLU A 126 8.50 24.27 30.34
CA GLU A 126 8.78 23.24 29.35
C GLU A 126 7.57 22.97 28.46
N GLU A 127 6.35 23.03 28.98
CA GLU A 127 5.14 22.83 28.18
C GLU A 127 4.97 23.92 27.11
N GLN A 128 5.33 25.17 27.42
CA GLN A 128 5.30 26.28 26.46
C GLN A 128 6.37 26.16 25.38
N ASP A 129 7.54 25.62 25.72
CA ASP A 129 8.71 25.55 24.84
C ASP A 129 8.79 24.21 24.08
N ARG A 130 8.22 23.13 24.62
CA ARG A 130 8.28 21.76 24.09
C ARG A 130 7.80 21.72 22.64
N THR A 131 8.64 21.12 21.81
CA THR A 131 8.35 20.90 20.40
C THR A 131 8.71 19.48 20.04
N TRP A 132 7.77 18.73 19.46
CA TRP A 132 8.02 17.41 18.90
C TRP A 132 8.23 17.55 17.40
N VAL A 133 9.31 16.96 16.90
CA VAL A 133 9.64 16.83 15.49
C VAL A 133 9.49 15.36 15.14
N ILE A 134 8.44 15.05 14.38
CA ILE A 134 8.03 13.68 14.10
C ILE A 134 8.16 13.42 12.60
N VAL A 135 8.93 12.41 12.22
CA VAL A 135 8.92 11.89 10.85
C VAL A 135 7.90 10.77 10.73
N ILE A 136 7.06 10.85 9.70
CA ILE A 136 6.13 9.78 9.30
C ILE A 136 6.65 9.25 7.97
N SER A 137 7.11 8.00 7.95
CA SER A 137 7.71 7.36 6.78
C SER A 137 7.21 5.93 6.62
N VAL A 138 7.46 5.33 5.45
CA VAL A 138 7.04 3.98 5.11
C VAL A 138 8.21 3.02 5.22
N THR A 139 8.09 1.95 6.02
CA THR A 139 9.13 0.90 6.16
C THR A 139 8.77 -0.47 5.63
N ALA A 140 7.48 -0.83 5.57
CA ALA A 140 7.11 -2.22 5.22
C ALA A 140 7.32 -2.54 3.73
N GLY A 141 8.16 -3.55 3.45
CA GLY A 141 8.23 -4.27 2.17
C GLY A 141 9.14 -3.72 1.07
N ARG A 142 9.51 -2.42 1.14
CA ARG A 142 10.58 -1.71 0.42
C ARG A 142 10.36 -0.23 0.70
N GLN A 143 11.22 0.42 1.50
CA GLN A 143 11.14 1.87 1.71
C GLN A 143 11.12 2.57 0.34
N ASP A 144 10.10 3.39 0.09
CA ASP A 144 10.11 4.28 -1.07
C ASP A 144 11.32 5.21 -0.97
N GLY A 145 11.96 5.52 -2.11
CA GLY A 145 13.18 6.32 -2.16
C GLY A 145 13.03 7.68 -1.47
N ILE A 146 11.81 8.26 -1.52
CA ILE A 146 11.49 9.52 -0.83
C ILE A 146 11.43 9.32 0.68
N SER A 147 10.79 8.26 1.18
CA SER A 147 10.72 7.97 2.62
C SER A 147 12.12 7.73 3.20
N LYS A 148 12.95 6.93 2.50
CA LYS A 148 14.34 6.70 2.89
C LYS A 148 15.15 8.00 2.94
N TYR A 149 14.97 8.87 1.95
CA TYR A 149 15.68 10.14 1.91
C TYR A 149 15.27 11.08 3.07
N VAL A 150 13.98 11.15 3.40
CA VAL A 150 13.49 11.95 4.54
C VAL A 150 14.02 11.40 5.85
N ASP A 151 14.01 10.07 6.03
CA ASP A 151 14.58 9.40 7.20
C ASP A 151 16.07 9.74 7.37
N GLN A 152 16.85 9.68 6.29
CA GLN A 152 18.28 10.02 6.31
C GLN A 152 18.54 11.47 6.74
N MET A 153 17.75 12.42 6.23
CA MET A 153 17.88 13.83 6.60
C MET A 153 17.44 14.07 8.04
N PHE A 154 16.42 13.37 8.49
CA PHE A 154 15.96 13.41 9.89
C PHE A 154 17.04 12.85 10.84
N ASP A 155 17.66 11.71 10.51
CA ASP A 155 18.75 11.12 11.30
C ASP A 155 19.99 12.00 11.31
N ALA A 156 20.36 12.60 10.18
CA ALA A 156 21.48 13.54 10.11
C ALA A 156 21.24 14.73 11.06
N ALA A 157 20.06 15.35 10.98
CA ALA A 157 19.72 16.48 11.83
C ALA A 157 19.67 16.10 13.32
N PHE A 158 19.09 14.95 13.65
CA PHE A 158 19.10 14.44 15.02
C PHE A 158 20.54 14.28 15.55
N ASN A 159 21.41 13.60 14.79
CA ASN A 159 22.80 13.40 15.18
C ASN A 159 23.55 14.72 15.36
N GLU A 160 23.37 15.68 14.45
CA GLU A 160 23.97 17.01 14.57
C GLU A 160 23.52 17.72 15.84
N THR A 161 22.23 17.65 16.19
CA THR A 161 21.73 18.27 17.43
C THR A 161 22.29 17.62 18.68
N VAL A 162 22.42 16.29 18.69
CA VAL A 162 23.04 15.56 19.81
C VAL A 162 24.52 15.94 19.97
N ILE A 163 25.26 16.08 18.87
CA ILE A 163 26.67 16.47 18.88
C ILE A 163 26.83 17.92 19.37
N ALA A 164 25.96 18.82 18.91
CA ALA A 164 26.02 20.23 19.27
C ALA A 164 25.51 20.53 20.68
N GLY A 165 24.62 19.67 21.22
CA GLY A 165 24.00 19.88 22.53
C GLY A 165 23.00 21.04 22.53
N ASP A 166 22.41 21.37 21.39
CA ASP A 166 21.40 22.41 21.23
C ASP A 166 19.97 21.84 21.21
N LEU A 167 18.97 22.73 21.05
CA LEU A 167 17.55 22.37 20.98
C LEU A 167 17.03 21.47 22.14
N PRO A 168 17.29 21.80 23.41
CA PRO A 168 16.91 20.95 24.56
C PRO A 168 15.38 20.79 24.73
N ASN A 169 14.61 21.73 24.20
CA ASN A 169 13.15 21.71 24.18
C ASN A 169 12.58 20.87 23.02
N VAL A 170 13.39 20.46 22.06
CA VAL A 170 12.96 19.64 20.92
C VAL A 170 13.07 18.15 21.25
N ARG A 171 11.98 17.41 21.02
CA ARG A 171 11.93 15.96 21.06
C ARG A 171 11.79 15.42 19.64
N TRP A 172 12.47 14.31 19.39
CA TRP A 172 12.45 13.62 18.09
C TRP A 172 11.56 12.39 18.21
N GLY A 173 10.77 12.11 17.18
CA GLY A 173 9.91 10.94 17.14
C GLY A 173 9.73 10.39 15.74
N ARG A 174 9.33 9.12 15.65
CA ARG A 174 9.09 8.42 14.38
C ARG A 174 7.72 7.77 14.39
N ILE A 175 7.07 7.70 13.23
CA ILE A 175 5.84 6.92 13.02
C ILE A 175 6.01 6.08 11.75
N ASP A 176 5.82 4.77 11.87
CA ASP A 176 5.67 3.89 10.70
C ASP A 176 4.26 4.04 10.15
N TYR A 177 4.12 4.65 8.97
CA TYR A 177 2.83 4.94 8.35
C TYR A 177 1.95 3.69 8.21
N PHE A 178 2.54 2.53 7.88
CA PHE A 178 1.75 1.31 7.70
C PHE A 178 1.38 0.61 9.00
N ASN A 179 1.98 1.00 10.11
CA ASN A 179 1.83 0.32 11.39
C ASN A 179 1.07 1.16 12.42
N VAL A 180 0.66 2.38 12.05
CA VAL A 180 -0.02 3.34 12.91
C VAL A 180 -1.21 3.91 12.14
N THR A 181 -2.41 3.55 12.57
CA THR A 181 -3.66 3.89 11.86
C THR A 181 -4.41 5.01 12.56
N GLY A 182 -4.44 5.01 13.89
CA GLY A 182 -5.25 5.93 14.68
C GLY A 182 -4.73 7.36 14.60
N ILE A 183 -3.44 7.55 14.84
CA ILE A 183 -2.79 8.87 14.78
C ILE A 183 -2.86 9.44 13.37
N THR A 184 -2.49 8.65 12.35
CA THR A 184 -2.48 9.10 10.95
C THR A 184 -3.89 9.45 10.48
N THR A 185 -4.90 8.67 10.88
CA THR A 185 -6.31 8.99 10.62
C THR A 185 -6.73 10.26 11.36
N LYS A 186 -6.47 10.39 12.68
CA LYS A 186 -6.83 11.57 13.47
C LYS A 186 -6.21 12.84 12.88
N TRP A 187 -5.01 12.75 12.32
CA TRP A 187 -4.30 13.86 11.68
C TRP A 187 -4.63 14.04 10.19
N ALA A 188 -5.56 13.27 9.65
CA ALA A 188 -5.94 13.27 8.23
C ALA A 188 -4.75 13.05 7.26
N ILE A 189 -3.79 12.21 7.66
CA ILE A 189 -2.62 11.83 6.89
C ILE A 189 -2.91 10.53 6.15
N TRP A 190 -3.16 10.64 4.85
CA TRP A 190 -3.55 9.51 3.98
C TRP A 190 -2.41 8.99 3.10
N ASN A 191 -1.22 9.58 3.23
CA ASN A 191 -0.03 9.17 2.54
C ASN A 191 1.21 9.63 3.31
N ALA A 192 2.35 8.99 3.04
CA ALA A 192 3.65 9.33 3.59
C ALA A 192 4.64 9.59 2.44
N PRO A 193 5.78 10.30 2.69
CA PRO A 193 6.25 10.77 3.99
C PRO A 193 5.85 12.21 4.35
N PHE A 194 5.88 12.52 5.65
CA PHE A 194 5.66 13.84 6.22
C PHE A 194 6.64 14.12 7.37
N LEU A 195 7.05 15.38 7.52
CA LEU A 195 7.58 15.90 8.78
C LEU A 195 6.46 16.65 9.50
N VAL A 196 6.26 16.35 10.78
CA VAL A 196 5.24 16.96 11.63
C VAL A 196 5.93 17.73 12.75
N ILE A 197 5.58 18.99 12.88
CA ILE A 197 5.91 19.79 14.07
C ILE A 197 4.67 19.79 14.97
N LEU A 198 4.82 19.17 16.14
CA LEU A 198 3.76 18.98 17.12
C LEU A 198 4.09 19.78 18.39
N ARG A 199 3.13 20.55 18.87
CA ARG A 199 3.21 21.31 20.13
C ARG A 199 1.94 21.19 20.95
N ASN A 200 1.98 21.70 22.17
CA ASN A 200 0.81 21.76 23.06
C ASN A 200 0.14 20.40 23.23
N ARG A 201 0.92 19.37 23.59
CA ARG A 201 0.41 18.00 23.85
C ARG A 201 -0.41 17.41 22.68
N GLY A 202 -0.06 17.76 21.45
CA GLY A 202 -0.75 17.27 20.24
C GLY A 202 -1.88 18.15 19.74
N GLN A 203 -2.11 19.31 20.36
CA GLN A 203 -3.17 20.24 19.96
C GLN A 203 -2.76 21.20 18.84
N THR A 204 -1.46 21.32 18.56
CA THR A 204 -0.96 22.21 17.50
C THR A 204 -0.06 21.43 16.57
N LEU A 205 -0.51 21.25 15.32
CA LEU A 205 0.15 20.43 14.32
C LEU A 205 0.52 21.29 13.11
N ARG A 206 1.71 21.07 12.55
CA ARG A 206 2.12 21.60 11.24
C ARG A 206 2.70 20.46 10.43
N PHE A 207 2.36 20.43 9.15
CA PHE A 207 2.74 19.35 8.25
C PHE A 207 3.62 19.89 7.13
N TYR A 208 4.72 19.20 6.90
CA TYR A 208 5.67 19.51 5.84
C TYR A 208 5.87 18.30 4.96
N ARG A 209 5.62 18.48 3.67
CA ARG A 209 5.97 17.49 2.66
C ARG A 209 7.43 17.64 2.25
N PRO A 210 8.08 16.58 1.75
CA PRO A 210 9.51 16.62 1.41
C PRO A 210 9.88 17.74 0.44
N HIS A 211 9.02 18.04 -0.54
CA HIS A 211 9.27 19.09 -1.54
C HIS A 211 9.10 20.52 -0.99
N GLN A 212 8.48 20.68 0.18
CA GLN A 212 8.31 21.99 0.83
C GLN A 212 9.53 22.34 1.71
N MET A 213 10.29 21.33 2.12
CA MET A 213 11.49 21.52 2.91
C MET A 213 12.70 21.50 2.00
N ARG A 214 13.65 22.42 2.22
CA ARG A 214 14.97 22.29 1.61
C ARG A 214 15.70 21.20 2.40
N LEU A 215 15.48 19.95 2.00
CA LEU A 215 16.17 18.79 2.54
C LEU A 215 17.65 18.87 2.11
N LYS A 216 18.47 19.53 2.92
CA LYS A 216 19.93 19.41 2.90
C LYS A 216 20.34 18.96 4.29
N GLU A 217 21.49 18.30 4.38
CA GLU A 217 21.98 17.63 5.59
C GLU A 217 21.85 18.49 6.87
N SER A 218 22.27 19.75 6.82
CA SER A 218 22.16 20.69 7.95
C SER A 218 20.88 21.56 7.97
N ALA A 219 20.12 21.58 6.88
CA ALA A 219 19.00 22.51 6.73
C ALA A 219 17.84 22.19 7.67
N MET A 220 17.63 20.93 8.03
CA MET A 220 16.58 20.56 8.98
C MET A 220 16.91 21.02 10.40
N ARG A 221 18.18 20.89 10.83
CA ARG A 221 18.62 21.45 12.12
C ARG A 221 18.49 22.98 12.15
N SER A 222 18.99 23.69 11.13
CA SER A 222 18.86 25.15 11.07
C SER A 222 17.40 25.62 11.00
N PHE A 223 16.52 24.84 10.36
CA PHE A 223 15.07 25.09 10.33
C PHE A 223 14.43 24.99 11.73
N LEU A 224 14.92 24.09 12.58
CA LEU A 224 14.48 23.96 13.96
C LEU A 224 15.10 25.03 14.86
N GLU A 225 16.39 25.32 14.69
CA GLU A 225 17.16 26.32 15.45
C GLU A 225 16.60 27.73 15.28
N HIS A 226 16.33 28.16 14.05
CA HIS A 226 15.72 29.46 13.77
C HIS A 226 14.21 29.48 13.95
N GLU A 227 13.62 28.34 14.34
CA GLU A 227 12.17 28.16 14.45
C GLU A 227 11.40 28.56 13.19
N ASP A 228 11.99 28.35 12.01
CA ASP A 228 11.40 28.70 10.70
C ASP A 228 10.05 28.01 10.49
N TRP A 229 9.81 26.91 11.20
CA TRP A 229 8.52 26.23 11.24
C TRP A 229 7.36 27.11 11.75
N LYS A 230 7.64 28.21 12.46
CA LYS A 230 6.62 29.16 12.92
C LYS A 230 6.00 29.96 11.78
N VAL A 231 6.69 30.10 10.65
CA VAL A 231 6.18 30.80 9.46
C VAL A 231 4.95 30.10 8.88
N THR A 232 4.92 28.77 8.94
CA THR A 232 3.75 28.00 8.51
C THR A 232 2.68 28.03 9.60
N PRO A 233 1.43 28.40 9.28
CA PRO A 233 0.36 28.37 10.27
C PRO A 233 0.08 26.94 10.73
N PRO A 234 -0.36 26.73 11.99
CA PRO A 234 -0.92 25.46 12.42
C PRO A 234 -2.07 25.00 11.52
N TRP A 235 -2.24 23.68 11.41
CA TRP A 235 -3.43 23.12 10.80
C TRP A 235 -4.68 23.50 11.60
N SER A 236 -5.62 24.19 10.95
CA SER A 236 -6.77 24.84 11.59
C SER A 236 -8.11 24.53 10.91
N SER A 237 -8.22 23.36 10.26
CA SER A 237 -9.49 22.95 9.67
C SER A 237 -10.54 22.61 10.73
N ILE A 238 -11.81 22.50 10.34
CA ILE A 238 -12.89 22.04 11.24
C ILE A 238 -12.65 20.63 11.80
N TYR A 239 -11.76 19.86 11.19
CA TYR A 239 -11.38 18.50 11.58
C TYR A 239 -10.05 18.46 12.36
N ALA A 240 -9.36 19.58 12.50
CA ALA A 240 -8.12 19.68 13.27
C ALA A 240 -8.41 19.62 14.78
N PRO A 241 -7.39 19.39 15.63
CA PRO A 241 -7.56 19.46 17.09
C PRO A 241 -8.21 20.79 17.53
N GLY A 242 -9.24 20.70 18.35
CA GLY A 242 -10.04 21.85 18.80
C GLY A 242 -11.07 22.36 17.78
N GLY A 243 -11.17 21.76 16.59
CA GLY A 243 -12.18 22.10 15.59
C GLY A 243 -13.56 21.50 15.88
N ASP A 244 -14.62 22.14 15.37
CA ASP A 244 -16.02 21.74 15.60
C ASP A 244 -16.34 20.27 15.26
N ARG A 245 -15.56 19.67 14.36
CA ARG A 245 -15.73 18.30 13.86
C ARG A 245 -14.53 17.40 14.14
N GLU A 246 -13.66 17.76 15.09
CA GLU A 246 -12.56 16.89 15.55
C GLU A 246 -13.09 15.50 15.92
N TYR A 247 -14.23 15.44 16.61
CA TYR A 247 -14.87 14.18 17.05
C TYR A 247 -15.12 13.18 15.91
N ILE A 248 -15.28 13.66 14.66
CA ILE A 248 -15.45 12.80 13.49
C ILE A 248 -14.14 12.08 13.18
N MET A 249 -13.02 12.80 13.20
CA MET A 249 -11.70 12.21 12.97
C MET A 249 -11.30 11.29 14.11
N ASP A 250 -11.64 11.65 15.35
CA ASP A 250 -11.41 10.79 16.52
C ASP A 250 -12.22 9.49 16.44
N PHE A 251 -13.49 9.58 16.10
CA PHE A 251 -14.32 8.39 15.90
C PHE A 251 -13.78 7.52 14.76
N LEU A 252 -13.41 8.14 13.63
CA LEU A 252 -12.87 7.43 12.48
C LEU A 252 -11.54 6.75 12.83
N ALA A 253 -10.66 7.42 13.58
CA ALA A 253 -9.40 6.87 14.06
C ALA A 253 -9.64 5.62 14.91
N VAL A 254 -10.53 5.68 15.90
CA VAL A 254 -10.86 4.53 16.75
C VAL A 254 -11.41 3.35 15.93
N VAL A 255 -12.33 3.62 15.00
CA VAL A 255 -12.93 2.58 14.16
C VAL A 255 -11.90 1.96 13.22
N LEU A 256 -11.11 2.76 12.52
CA LEU A 256 -10.10 2.27 11.58
C LEU A 256 -8.97 1.53 12.30
N THR A 257 -8.50 2.00 13.46
CA THR A 257 -7.54 1.25 14.28
C THR A 257 -8.10 -0.11 14.67
N LYS A 258 -9.35 -0.17 15.16
CA LYS A 258 -9.97 -1.45 15.53
C LYS A 258 -10.12 -2.40 14.33
N ILE A 259 -10.49 -1.87 13.15
CA ILE A 259 -10.54 -2.65 11.92
C ILE A 259 -9.15 -3.15 11.55
N TYR A 260 -8.14 -2.29 11.59
CA TYR A 260 -6.76 -2.65 11.29
C TYR A 260 -6.26 -3.74 12.24
N ASP A 261 -6.37 -3.55 13.56
CA ASP A 261 -5.95 -4.50 14.59
C ASP A 261 -6.64 -5.85 14.43
N THR A 262 -7.90 -5.86 13.98
CA THR A 262 -8.63 -7.10 13.69
C THR A 262 -8.18 -7.72 12.38
N ALA A 263 -8.04 -6.92 11.32
CA ALA A 263 -7.68 -7.37 9.98
C ALA A 263 -6.26 -7.95 9.94
N ILE A 264 -5.33 -7.38 10.71
CA ILE A 264 -4.00 -7.96 10.84
C ILE A 264 -4.08 -9.33 11.51
N LEU A 265 -5.06 -9.68 12.34
CA LEU A 265 -5.14 -11.05 12.88
C LEU A 265 -5.57 -12.08 11.82
N VAL A 266 -6.18 -11.63 10.73
CA VAL A 266 -6.68 -12.48 9.64
C VAL A 266 -5.55 -12.80 8.65
N PRO A 267 -5.26 -14.09 8.38
CA PRO A 267 -4.28 -14.46 7.36
C PRO A 267 -4.65 -13.92 5.97
N ARG A 268 -3.64 -13.53 5.18
CA ARG A 268 -3.85 -12.89 3.86
C ARG A 268 -4.65 -13.78 2.89
N TRP A 269 -4.42 -15.10 2.90
CA TRP A 269 -5.19 -16.04 2.08
C TRP A 269 -6.68 -16.02 2.41
N LEU A 270 -7.04 -15.85 3.69
CA LEU A 270 -8.43 -15.81 4.12
C LEU A 270 -9.08 -14.50 3.68
N LEU A 271 -8.35 -13.39 3.71
CA LEU A 271 -8.81 -12.12 3.12
C LEU A 271 -9.07 -12.26 1.60
N PHE A 272 -8.24 -13.01 0.87
CA PHE A 272 -8.49 -13.32 -0.55
C PHE A 272 -9.75 -14.16 -0.75
N VAL A 273 -10.00 -15.15 0.10
CA VAL A 273 -11.24 -15.96 0.05
C VAL A 273 -12.47 -15.10 0.34
N ILE A 274 -12.42 -14.25 1.37
CA ILE A 274 -13.52 -13.36 1.75
C ILE A 274 -13.81 -12.37 0.62
N SER A 275 -12.78 -11.72 0.08
CA SER A 275 -12.95 -10.76 -1.03
C SER A 275 -13.49 -11.42 -2.30
N GLY A 276 -12.97 -12.60 -2.68
CA GLY A 276 -13.51 -13.38 -3.79
C GLY A 276 -14.97 -13.80 -3.59
N SER A 277 -15.35 -14.14 -2.35
CA SER A 277 -16.73 -14.48 -1.99
C SER A 277 -17.67 -13.28 -2.09
N ILE A 278 -17.26 -12.12 -1.59
CA ILE A 278 -18.04 -10.86 -1.69
C ILE A 278 -18.20 -10.46 -3.16
N ALA A 279 -17.12 -10.50 -3.95
CA ALA A 279 -17.17 -10.20 -5.38
C ALA A 279 -18.13 -11.14 -6.11
N SER A 280 -18.08 -12.44 -5.83
CA SER A 280 -18.98 -13.45 -6.41
C SER A 280 -20.44 -13.18 -6.05
N PHE A 281 -20.71 -12.81 -4.79
CA PHE A 281 -22.06 -12.43 -4.35
C PHE A 281 -22.57 -11.19 -5.09
N LEU A 282 -21.74 -10.15 -5.23
CA LEU A 282 -22.10 -8.93 -5.96
C LEU A 282 -22.35 -9.19 -7.44
N ILE A 283 -21.51 -10.01 -8.09
CA ILE A 283 -21.68 -10.42 -9.49
C ILE A 283 -23.00 -11.18 -9.67
N ASN A 284 -23.30 -12.14 -8.79
CA ASN A 284 -24.55 -12.90 -8.85
C ASN A 284 -25.79 -12.03 -8.57
N PHE A 285 -25.65 -11.02 -7.71
CA PHE A 285 -26.73 -10.07 -7.43
C PHE A 285 -27.00 -9.13 -8.62
N LEU A 286 -25.94 -8.69 -9.32
CA LEU A 286 -26.03 -7.82 -10.49
C LEU A 286 -26.46 -8.58 -11.76
N HIS A 287 -26.02 -9.82 -11.94
CA HIS A 287 -26.48 -10.70 -13.02
C HIS A 287 -27.78 -11.43 -12.61
N LYS A 288 -28.89 -10.70 -12.53
CA LYS A 288 -30.21 -11.36 -12.51
C LYS A 288 -30.35 -12.12 -13.84
N PRO A 289 -30.54 -13.46 -13.83
CA PRO A 289 -30.78 -14.19 -15.06
C PRO A 289 -32.02 -13.61 -15.73
N ALA A 290 -31.87 -13.08 -16.94
CA ALA A 290 -33.02 -12.72 -17.76
C ALA A 290 -33.88 -13.98 -17.87
N ALA A 291 -35.17 -13.87 -17.53
CA ALA A 291 -36.11 -14.98 -17.59
C ALA A 291 -35.92 -15.70 -18.92
N ALA A 292 -35.52 -16.98 -18.85
CA ALA A 292 -35.24 -17.79 -20.01
C ALA A 292 -36.45 -17.73 -20.95
N ARG A 293 -36.28 -17.13 -22.13
CA ARG A 293 -37.25 -17.29 -23.21
C ARG A 293 -37.37 -18.79 -23.46
N PRO A 294 -38.57 -19.38 -23.42
CA PRO A 294 -38.75 -20.80 -23.69
C PRO A 294 -38.10 -21.12 -25.04
N ALA A 295 -37.15 -22.06 -25.04
CA ALA A 295 -36.50 -22.52 -26.25
C ALA A 295 -37.58 -23.02 -27.22
N GLN A 296 -37.75 -22.33 -28.35
CA GLN A 296 -38.49 -22.89 -29.48
C GLN A 296 -37.81 -24.20 -29.86
N ALA A 297 -38.60 -25.28 -29.82
CA ALA A 297 -38.17 -26.63 -30.17
C ALA A 297 -37.44 -26.63 -31.52
N GLN A 298 -36.15 -26.95 -31.49
CA GLN A 298 -35.35 -27.18 -32.70
C GLN A 298 -35.94 -28.39 -33.44
N ARG A 299 -36.45 -28.16 -34.65
CA ARG A 299 -36.78 -29.24 -35.59
C ARG A 299 -35.48 -29.93 -36.04
N PRO A 300 -35.44 -31.27 -36.12
CA PRO A 300 -34.27 -31.98 -36.64
C PRO A 300 -34.03 -31.64 -38.11
N GLN A 301 -32.85 -31.12 -38.45
CA GLN A 301 -32.39 -31.02 -39.84
C GLN A 301 -31.98 -32.42 -40.33
N GLN A 302 -32.61 -32.86 -41.42
CA GLN A 302 -32.23 -34.04 -42.17
C GLN A 302 -30.83 -33.84 -42.79
N GLN A 303 -29.97 -34.82 -42.57
CA GLN A 303 -28.70 -34.98 -43.26
C GLN A 303 -28.95 -35.24 -44.76
N GLN A 304 -28.51 -34.34 -45.62
CA GLN A 304 -28.24 -34.67 -47.02
C GLN A 304 -26.74 -34.87 -47.19
N GLN A 305 -26.39 -36.14 -47.39
CA GLN A 305 -25.13 -36.57 -47.98
C GLN A 305 -24.98 -35.92 -49.35
N GLN A 306 -23.84 -35.25 -49.58
CA GLN A 306 -23.37 -34.99 -50.94
C GLN A 306 -21.98 -35.61 -51.13
N GLN A 307 -21.89 -36.22 -52.29
CA GLN A 307 -21.04 -37.31 -52.71
C GLN A 307 -19.85 -36.72 -53.51
N SER A 308 -18.66 -37.23 -53.21
CA SER A 308 -17.43 -37.29 -54.03
C SER A 308 -17.72 -37.55 -55.53
N ASP A 309 -16.97 -37.16 -56.56
CA ASP A 309 -15.63 -36.61 -56.86
C ASP A 309 -15.65 -36.38 -58.42
N PRO A 310 -14.55 -36.21 -59.22
CA PRO A 310 -13.20 -35.69 -58.98
C PRO A 310 -12.66 -34.75 -60.10
N GLY A 311 -11.60 -34.00 -59.75
CA GLY A 311 -10.39 -33.90 -60.59
C GLY A 311 -10.19 -32.65 -61.47
N LYS A 312 -9.15 -31.86 -61.16
CA LYS A 312 -8.01 -31.63 -62.09
C LYS A 312 -6.82 -30.90 -61.43
N ALA A 313 -5.68 -31.59 -61.43
CA ALA A 313 -4.27 -31.18 -61.51
C ALA A 313 -3.80 -29.76 -61.08
N THR A 314 -2.90 -29.78 -60.09
CA THR A 314 -1.61 -29.06 -59.89
C THR A 314 -0.97 -28.55 -61.22
N PRO A 315 -0.21 -27.42 -61.27
CA PRO A 315 0.96 -27.21 -60.42
C PRO A 315 1.28 -25.79 -59.90
N ALA A 316 2.06 -25.78 -58.81
CA ALA A 316 2.94 -24.69 -58.34
C ALA A 316 4.05 -24.39 -59.41
N PRO A 317 4.92 -23.34 -59.34
CA PRO A 317 5.51 -22.77 -58.11
C PRO A 317 5.95 -21.27 -58.14
N SER A 318 6.61 -20.86 -57.04
CA SER A 318 7.78 -19.96 -57.00
C SER A 318 7.61 -18.44 -57.07
N THR A 319 7.75 -17.81 -55.90
CA THR A 319 8.79 -16.83 -55.51
C THR A 319 9.54 -16.06 -56.61
N GLN A 320 9.47 -14.72 -56.62
CA GLN A 320 10.56 -13.75 -56.33
C GLN A 320 10.11 -12.31 -56.72
N VAL A 321 10.09 -11.36 -55.79
CA VAL A 321 11.07 -10.27 -55.54
C VAL A 321 11.09 -9.15 -56.60
N GLU A 322 10.97 -7.92 -56.08
CA GLU A 322 11.67 -6.67 -56.45
C GLU A 322 10.90 -5.46 -57.02
N SER A 323 10.96 -4.39 -56.20
CA SER A 323 11.21 -2.98 -56.52
C SER A 323 10.47 -2.29 -57.65
N SER A 324 9.79 -1.20 -57.26
CA SER A 324 10.19 0.12 -57.77
C SER A 324 9.77 1.24 -56.82
N ALA A 325 10.78 1.93 -56.31
CA ALA A 325 10.69 3.21 -55.64
C ALA A 325 10.08 4.28 -56.58
N THR A 326 9.38 5.26 -56.01
CA THR A 326 9.38 6.64 -56.53
C THR A 326 9.18 7.62 -55.38
N ALA A 327 10.30 8.23 -54.99
CA ALA A 327 10.50 9.65 -54.71
C ALA A 327 9.41 10.47 -53.97
N SER A 328 9.76 10.84 -52.73
CA SER A 328 9.79 12.21 -52.15
C SER A 328 9.92 13.35 -53.20
N PRO A 329 9.71 14.67 -52.92
CA PRO A 329 10.07 15.32 -51.64
C PRO A 329 9.34 16.64 -51.24
N SER A 330 9.81 17.18 -50.11
CA SER A 330 10.04 18.62 -49.81
C SER A 330 8.82 19.48 -49.42
N LYS A 331 8.86 20.34 -48.39
CA LYS A 331 9.97 21.06 -47.75
C LYS A 331 9.48 21.68 -46.40
N PRO A 332 10.34 21.76 -45.37
CA PRO A 332 10.35 22.83 -44.36
C PRO A 332 11.43 23.89 -44.80
N PRO A 333 11.99 24.77 -43.94
CA PRO A 333 11.50 25.63 -42.83
C PRO A 333 11.95 27.12 -43.01
N VAL A 334 12.03 27.89 -41.90
CA VAL A 334 12.90 29.06 -41.58
C VAL A 334 12.09 30.37 -41.41
N THR A 335 12.19 31.14 -40.29
CA THR A 335 13.32 32.04 -39.93
C THR A 335 13.37 32.48 -38.44
N LYS A 336 14.63 32.61 -37.93
CA LYS A 336 15.13 33.36 -36.76
C LYS A 336 14.73 34.86 -36.82
N ARG A 337 14.71 35.71 -35.77
CA ARG A 337 15.79 36.20 -34.84
C ARG A 337 15.17 37.41 -34.07
N LYS A 338 15.45 37.75 -32.80
CA LYS A 338 16.53 38.70 -32.35
C LYS A 338 16.42 39.00 -30.83
N LYS A 339 17.59 39.25 -30.22
CA LYS A 339 17.86 39.88 -28.91
C LYS A 339 17.22 41.27 -28.74
N ALA A 340 16.91 41.64 -27.49
CA ALA A 340 17.10 43.00 -26.98
C ALA A 340 17.42 43.00 -25.47
N LYS A 341 18.34 43.88 -25.08
CA LYS A 341 18.90 44.15 -23.76
C LYS A 341 18.43 45.58 -23.41
N GLY A 342 18.02 45.84 -22.17
CA GLY A 342 17.66 47.19 -21.72
C GLY A 342 17.72 47.31 -20.19
N LYS A 343 18.61 48.17 -19.71
CA LYS A 343 18.65 48.72 -18.35
C LYS A 343 17.50 49.71 -18.17
N HIS A 344 16.93 49.78 -16.97
CA HIS A 344 16.84 51.02 -16.18
C HIS A 344 16.78 50.67 -14.70
#